data_AF-A0A800K4X8-F1
#
_entry.id   AF-A0A800K4X8-F1
#
_cell.length_a   1.000
_cell.length_b   1.000
_cell.length_c   1.000
_cell.angle_alpha   90.00
_cell.angle_beta   90.00
_cell.angle_gamma   90.00
#
_symmetry.space_group_name_H-M   'P 1'
#
loop_
_entity.id
_entity.type
_entity.pdbx_description
1 polymer ?
#
loop_
_entity_poly.entity_id
_entity_poly.type
_entity_poly.pdbx_seq_one_letter_code
_entity_poly.pdbx_strand_id
1 'polypeptide(L)'
;MSNVAEALTAEWAGRAKAIHIPEYYRAPEGSRNVLAEKGLLANASSDGLHDGPGITLNMLISDPASVRWSERVETGQAMIDGFSLEDLERSLALGREISQARAARTADLIRERAR
;
A
#
# COMPACT_ATOMS: atom_id res chain seq x y z
N MET A 1 5.80 7.16 18.00
CA MET A 1 6.33 8.28 17.20
C MET A 1 5.62 9.61 17.46
N SER A 2 4.42 9.68 18.07
CA SER A 2 3.79 10.97 18.46
C SER A 2 4.70 11.80 19.37
N ASN A 3 5.26 11.16 20.39
CA ASN A 3 6.24 11.74 21.31
C ASN A 3 7.45 12.40 20.61
N VAL A 4 7.94 11.80 19.52
CA VAL A 4 9.05 12.35 18.74
C VAL A 4 8.61 13.58 17.95
N ALA A 5 7.42 13.54 17.34
CA ALA A 5 6.87 14.68 16.62
C ALA A 5 6.61 15.89 17.54
N GLU A 6 6.12 15.65 18.76
CA GLU A 6 5.92 16.67 19.78
C GLU A 6 7.25 17.30 20.21
N ALA A 7 8.27 16.47 20.50
CA ALA A 7 9.60 16.94 20.90
C ALA A 7 10.25 17.82 19.81
N LEU A 8 10.24 17.36 18.55
CA LEU A 8 10.80 18.12 17.42
C LEU A 8 10.05 19.43 17.17
N THR A 9 8.72 19.42 17.27
CA THR A 9 7.91 20.64 17.11
C THR A 9 8.25 21.67 18.18
N ALA A 10 8.45 21.24 19.44
CA ALA A 10 8.88 22.12 20.52
C ALA A 10 10.30 22.67 20.26
N GLU A 11 11.24 21.82 19.86
CA GLU A 11 12.62 22.21 19.54
C GLU A 11 12.71 23.24 18.41
N TRP A 12 11.85 23.12 17.39
CA TRP A 12 11.86 24.02 16.25
C TRP A 12 11.25 25.40 16.52
N ALA A 13 10.58 25.59 17.66
CA ALA A 13 10.12 26.90 18.15
C ALA A 13 9.39 27.74 17.08
N GLY A 14 8.47 27.11 16.34
CA GLY A 14 7.66 27.77 15.30
C GLY A 14 8.32 27.88 13.93
N ARG A 15 9.59 27.48 13.76
CA ARG A 15 10.25 27.43 12.43
C ARG A 15 9.73 26.28 11.55
N ALA A 16 9.26 25.21 12.17
CA ALA A 16 8.69 24.03 11.52
C ALA A 16 7.80 23.25 12.49
N LYS A 17 7.01 22.33 11.97
CA LYS A 17 6.14 21.40 12.73
C LYS A 17 6.37 19.98 12.23
N ALA A 18 6.63 19.04 13.14
CA ALA A 18 6.60 17.61 12.83
C ALA A 18 5.19 17.08 13.09
N ILE A 19 4.62 16.37 12.11
CA ILE A 19 3.26 15.84 12.19
C ILE A 19 3.33 14.31 12.13
N HIS A 20 2.81 13.65 13.17
CA HIS A 20 2.72 12.20 13.22
C HIS A 20 1.40 11.73 12.60
N ILE A 21 1.49 10.90 11.55
CA ILE A 21 0.34 10.34 10.82
C ILE A 21 0.46 8.81 10.82
N PRO A 22 0.05 8.13 11.90
CA PRO A 22 0.17 6.67 12.00
C PRO A 22 -0.69 5.93 10.96
N GLU A 23 -1.73 6.58 10.46
CA GLU A 23 -2.69 6.03 9.49
C GLU A 23 -2.09 5.78 8.10
N TYR A 24 -0.93 6.38 7.83
CA TYR A 24 -0.15 6.04 6.64
C TYR A 24 0.24 4.55 6.65
N TYR A 25 0.74 4.06 7.79
CA TYR A 25 1.12 2.66 7.98
C TYR A 25 -0.07 1.78 8.37
N ARG A 26 -0.95 2.27 9.25
CA ARG A 26 -2.12 1.52 9.75
C ARG A 26 -3.39 2.14 9.21
N ALA A 27 -3.84 1.66 8.06
CA ALA A 27 -5.08 2.15 7.45
C ALA A 27 -6.23 2.13 8.49
N PRO A 28 -6.92 3.27 8.71
CA PRO A 28 -8.10 3.34 9.57
C PRO A 28 -9.17 2.34 9.16
N GLU A 29 -9.98 1.91 10.13
CA GLU A 29 -11.17 1.12 9.86
C GLU A 29 -12.06 1.82 8.82
N GLY A 30 -12.67 1.04 7.92
CA GLY A 30 -13.46 1.58 6.80
C GLY A 30 -12.63 2.18 5.66
N SER A 31 -11.29 2.18 5.76
CA SER A 31 -10.43 2.56 4.63
C SER A 31 -10.68 1.68 3.42
N ARG A 32 -10.66 2.31 2.25
CA ARG A 32 -10.78 1.62 0.97
C ARG A 32 -9.77 0.47 0.84
N ASN A 33 -10.27 -0.72 0.53
CA ASN A 33 -9.47 -1.90 0.20
C ASN A 33 -9.92 -2.45 -1.16
N VAL A 34 -9.21 -2.02 -2.21
CA VAL A 34 -9.55 -2.30 -3.62
C VAL A 34 -9.75 -3.79 -3.92
N LEU A 35 -8.89 -4.66 -3.38
CA LEU A 35 -8.98 -6.09 -3.65
C LEU A 35 -10.17 -6.73 -2.91
N ALA A 36 -10.40 -6.35 -1.65
CA ALA A 36 -11.53 -6.84 -0.87
C ALA A 36 -12.87 -6.36 -1.44
N GLU A 37 -12.98 -5.07 -1.80
CA GLU A 37 -14.18 -4.47 -2.38
C GLU A 37 -14.60 -5.12 -3.71
N LYS A 38 -13.62 -5.61 -4.49
CA LYS A 38 -13.88 -6.32 -5.74
C LYS A 38 -14.05 -7.84 -5.56
N GLY A 39 -14.05 -8.34 -4.32
CA GLY A 39 -14.17 -9.77 -4.03
C GLY A 39 -12.94 -10.61 -4.42
N LEU A 40 -11.81 -9.97 -4.72
CA LEU A 40 -10.60 -10.65 -5.21
C LEU A 40 -9.80 -11.35 -4.11
N LEU A 41 -10.20 -11.18 -2.84
CA LEU A 41 -9.64 -11.86 -1.68
C LEU A 41 -10.59 -12.89 -1.08
N ALA A 42 -11.76 -13.16 -1.68
CA ALA A 42 -12.78 -14.03 -1.09
C ALA A 42 -12.30 -15.47 -0.86
N ASN A 43 -11.39 -15.96 -1.71
CA ASN A 43 -10.77 -17.27 -1.61
C ASN A 43 -9.27 -17.19 -1.31
N ALA A 44 -8.78 -16.02 -0.87
CA ALA A 44 -7.37 -15.85 -0.56
C ALA A 44 -7.01 -16.68 0.67
N SER A 45 -5.99 -17.52 0.52
CA SER A 45 -5.40 -18.29 1.61
C SER A 45 -3.93 -17.94 1.66
N SER A 46 -3.45 -17.54 2.84
CA SER A 46 -2.05 -17.14 2.98
C SER A 46 -1.12 -18.27 2.60
N ASP A 47 -0.12 -17.96 1.78
CA ASP A 47 0.97 -18.89 1.46
C ASP A 47 2.02 -19.03 2.58
N GLY A 48 1.85 -18.29 3.69
CA GLY A 48 2.77 -18.24 4.83
C GLY A 48 3.96 -17.31 4.63
N LEU A 49 4.00 -16.51 3.56
CA LEU A 49 5.03 -15.53 3.26
C LEU A 49 4.57 -14.11 3.59
N HIS A 50 5.54 -13.19 3.68
CA HIS A 50 5.25 -11.75 3.78
C HIS A 50 4.90 -11.14 2.40
N ASP A 51 4.91 -11.94 1.34
CA ASP A 51 4.48 -11.52 0.01
C ASP A 51 2.96 -11.52 -0.05
N GLY A 52 2.34 -10.41 -0.45
CA GLY A 52 0.88 -10.29 -0.48
C GLY A 52 0.44 -9.47 -1.69
N PRO A 53 -0.71 -9.80 -2.30
CA PRO A 53 -1.12 -9.22 -3.58
C PRO A 53 -1.24 -7.70 -3.52
N GLY A 54 -1.73 -7.13 -2.41
CA GLY A 54 -1.87 -5.69 -2.27
C GLY A 54 -0.55 -4.91 -2.27
N ILE A 55 0.54 -5.48 -1.75
CA ILE A 55 1.87 -4.84 -1.77
C ILE A 55 2.55 -5.09 -3.10
N THR A 56 2.50 -6.32 -3.60
CA THR A 56 3.12 -6.70 -4.87
C THR A 56 2.54 -5.91 -6.05
N LEU A 57 1.22 -5.71 -6.11
CA LEU A 57 0.60 -4.85 -7.12
C LEU A 57 1.04 -3.37 -7.01
N ASN A 58 1.28 -2.87 -5.80
CA ASN A 58 1.76 -1.50 -5.59
C ASN A 58 3.24 -1.32 -5.99
N MET A 59 4.06 -2.36 -5.85
CA MET A 59 5.44 -2.36 -6.35
C MET A 59 5.51 -2.54 -7.87
N LEU A 60 4.67 -3.43 -8.42
CA LEU A 60 4.59 -3.75 -9.85
C LEU A 60 4.38 -2.50 -10.71
N ILE A 61 3.58 -1.52 -10.26
CA ILE A 61 3.35 -0.28 -11.02
C ILE A 61 4.55 0.66 -11.05
N SER A 62 5.50 0.51 -10.13
CA SER A 62 6.72 1.31 -10.09
C SER A 62 7.79 0.67 -10.96
N ASP A 63 7.98 -0.65 -10.80
CA ASP A 63 8.95 -1.44 -11.53
C ASP A 63 8.55 -2.93 -11.49
N PRO A 64 8.16 -3.54 -12.61
CA PRO A 64 7.87 -4.98 -12.67
C PRO A 64 9.03 -5.88 -12.25
N ALA A 65 10.28 -5.44 -12.41
CA ALA A 65 11.45 -6.22 -12.00
C ALA A 65 11.59 -6.28 -10.47
N SER A 66 11.09 -5.28 -9.73
CA SER A 66 11.09 -5.27 -8.26
C SER A 66 10.31 -6.43 -7.63
N VAL A 67 9.39 -7.02 -8.38
CA VAL A 67 8.60 -8.20 -7.96
C VAL A 67 8.92 -9.44 -8.78
N ARG A 68 9.91 -9.36 -9.69
CA ARG A 68 10.35 -10.46 -10.58
C ARG A 68 9.19 -11.04 -11.39
N TRP A 69 8.32 -10.16 -11.92
CA TRP A 69 7.07 -10.57 -12.57
C TRP A 69 7.31 -11.56 -13.72
N SER A 70 8.26 -11.27 -14.62
CA SER A 70 8.60 -12.13 -15.75
C SER A 70 9.01 -13.53 -15.32
N GLU A 71 9.90 -13.62 -14.33
CA GLU A 71 10.43 -14.88 -13.84
C GLU A 71 9.35 -15.68 -13.11
N ARG A 72 8.48 -15.01 -12.35
CA ARG A 72 7.33 -15.66 -11.71
C ARG A 72 6.38 -16.28 -12.74
N VAL A 73 6.12 -15.60 -13.85
CA VAL A 73 5.29 -16.15 -14.92
C VAL A 73 6.00 -17.33 -15.60
N GLU A 74 7.29 -17.19 -15.90
CA GLU A 74 8.09 -18.23 -16.53
C GLU A 74 8.18 -19.52 -15.68
N THR A 75 8.29 -19.38 -14.35
CA THR A 75 8.41 -20.53 -13.44
C THR A 75 7.07 -21.03 -12.87
N GLY A 76 5.94 -20.42 -13.26
CA GLY A 76 4.61 -20.77 -12.71
C GLY A 76 4.42 -20.37 -11.24
N GLN A 77 5.16 -19.36 -10.77
CA GLN A 77 5.14 -18.82 -9.40
C GLN A 77 4.46 -17.43 -9.32
N ALA A 78 3.56 -17.13 -10.26
CA ALA A 78 2.81 -15.87 -10.33
C ALA A 78 1.56 -15.84 -9.43
N MET A 79 1.35 -16.87 -8.60
CA MET A 79 0.27 -16.94 -7.61
C MET A 79 0.75 -16.46 -6.24
N ILE A 80 0.02 -15.54 -5.62
CA ILE A 80 0.30 -15.00 -4.26
C ILE A 80 -1.00 -14.99 -3.49
N ASP A 81 -1.06 -15.68 -2.36
CA ASP A 81 -2.27 -15.80 -1.53
C ASP A 81 -3.54 -16.18 -2.33
N GLY A 82 -3.40 -17.03 -3.35
CA GLY A 82 -4.51 -17.41 -4.26
C GLY A 82 -4.89 -16.35 -5.32
N PHE A 83 -4.16 -15.24 -5.41
CA PHE A 83 -4.29 -14.22 -6.45
C PHE A 83 -3.25 -14.41 -7.56
N SER A 84 -3.68 -14.42 -8.83
CA SER A 84 -2.80 -14.54 -9.99
C SER A 84 -2.31 -13.18 -10.50
N LEU A 85 -1.00 -13.08 -10.76
CA LEU A 85 -0.35 -11.94 -11.42
C LEU A 85 -0.15 -12.14 -12.94
N GLU A 86 -0.56 -13.26 -13.52
CA GLU A 86 -0.27 -13.59 -14.93
C GLU A 86 -0.85 -12.56 -15.90
N ASP A 87 -2.02 -11.99 -15.58
CA ASP A 87 -2.61 -10.87 -16.31
C ASP A 87 -1.94 -9.56 -15.86
N LEU A 88 -0.89 -9.16 -16.58
CA LEU A 88 -0.12 -7.95 -16.29
C LEU A 88 -0.96 -6.68 -16.40
N GLU A 89 -1.82 -6.58 -17.42
CA GLU A 89 -2.62 -5.37 -17.66
C GLU A 89 -3.60 -5.14 -16.49
N ARG A 90 -4.33 -6.19 -16.10
CA ARG A 90 -5.21 -6.16 -14.93
C ARG A 90 -4.44 -5.88 -13.65
N SER A 91 -3.27 -6.49 -13.49
CA SER A 91 -2.43 -6.29 -12.31
C SER A 91 -1.96 -4.83 -12.19
N LEU A 92 -1.52 -4.22 -13.29
CA LEU A 92 -1.14 -2.81 -13.32
C LEU A 92 -2.33 -1.88 -13.07
N ALA A 93 -3.52 -2.22 -13.60
CA ALA A 93 -4.74 -1.46 -13.34
C ALA A 93 -5.13 -1.48 -11.85
N LEU A 94 -5.13 -2.66 -11.22
CA LEU A 94 -5.40 -2.81 -9.79
C LEU A 94 -4.34 -2.11 -8.94
N GLY A 95 -3.07 -2.22 -9.30
CA GLY A 95 -1.96 -1.53 -8.61
C GLY A 95 -2.13 -0.01 -8.62
N ARG A 96 -2.55 0.57 -9.74
CA ARG A 96 -2.85 2.01 -9.84
C ARG A 96 -3.99 2.42 -8.92
N GLU A 97 -5.08 1.65 -8.88
CA GLU A 97 -6.23 1.93 -8.03
C GLU A 97 -5.88 1.80 -6.53
N ILE A 98 -5.08 0.81 -6.15
CA ILE A 98 -4.54 0.64 -4.79
C ILE A 98 -3.67 1.85 -4.40
N SER A 99 -2.74 2.24 -5.29
CA SER A 99 -1.85 3.38 -5.06
C SER A 99 -2.64 4.68 -4.89
N GLN A 100 -3.61 4.93 -5.75
CA GLN A 100 -4.50 6.09 -5.66
C GLN A 100 -5.31 6.10 -4.35
N ALA A 101 -5.88 4.97 -3.94
CA ALA A 101 -6.63 4.87 -2.69
C ALA A 101 -5.76 5.20 -1.47
N ARG A 102 -4.53 4.69 -1.44
CA ARG A 102 -3.56 4.96 -0.35
C ARG A 102 -3.11 6.42 -0.38
N ALA A 103 -2.73 6.93 -1.54
CA ALA A 103 -2.26 8.30 -1.71
C ALA A 103 -3.34 9.33 -1.34
N ALA A 104 -4.59 9.13 -1.79
CA ALA A 104 -5.71 10.00 -1.47
C ALA A 104 -5.93 10.08 0.04
N ARG A 105 -6.09 8.93 0.71
CA ARG A 105 -6.26 8.85 2.16
C ARG A 105 -5.14 9.57 2.91
N THR A 106 -3.89 9.28 2.57
CA THR A 106 -2.74 9.89 3.25
C THR A 106 -2.66 11.39 3.01
N ALA A 107 -2.94 11.86 1.78
CA ALA A 107 -2.95 13.28 1.47
C ALA A 107 -4.07 14.03 2.21
N ASP A 108 -5.24 13.42 2.38
CA ASP A 108 -6.34 13.98 3.19
C ASP A 108 -5.93 14.14 4.65
N LEU A 109 -5.36 13.10 5.25
CA LEU A 109 -4.87 13.13 6.63
C LEU A 109 -3.75 14.15 6.86
N ILE A 110 -2.85 14.32 5.87
CA ILE A 110 -1.83 15.37 5.91
C ILE A 110 -2.51 16.74 5.92
N ARG A 111 -3.46 16.99 5.00
CA ARG A 111 -4.18 18.27 4.93
C ARG A 111 -4.96 18.57 6.21
N GLU A 112 -5.59 17.58 6.81
CA GLU A 112 -6.34 17.74 8.06
C GLU A 112 -5.45 18.21 9.21
N ARG A 113 -4.25 17.62 9.34
CA ARG A 113 -3.34 17.88 10.48
C ARG A 113 -2.36 19.03 10.28
N ALA A 114 -2.15 19.42 9.03
CA ALA A 114 -1.31 20.55 8.65
C ALA A 114 -2.03 21.90 8.70
N ARG A 115 -3.37 21.90 8.79
CA ARG A 115 -4.14 23.09 9.18
C ARG A 115 -3.81 23.51 10.61
#